data_AF-A0A951ZNX1-F1
#
_entry.id   AF-A0A951ZNX1-F1
#
_cell.length_a   1.000
_cell.length_b   1.000
_cell.length_c   1.000
_cell.angle_alpha   90.00
_cell.angle_beta   90.00
_cell.angle_gamma   90.00
#
_symmetry.space_group_name_H-M   'P 1'
#
loop_
_entity.id
_entity.type
_entity.pdbx_description
1 polymer ?
#
loop_
_entity_poly.entity_id
_entity_poly.type
_entity_poly.pdbx_seq_one_letter_code
_entity_poly.pdbx_strand_id
1 'polypeptide(L)'
;IDPAMKTEDRLIDGCQSQVWLAAHLSDGKVFYTADSDAIITRGMVSLLIRVFSGHTPDEIANAELYMVDRIGLTSHLSPTRSNGLLSMIKRMKTYAKAHLT
;
A
#
# COMPACT_ATOMS: atom_id res chain seq x y z
N ILE A 1 4.42 11.96 -4.42
CA ILE A 1 3.17 12.71 -4.17
C ILE A 1 3.54 14.18 -3.98
N ASP A 2 2.65 15.13 -4.25
CA ASP A 2 2.91 16.55 -3.95
C ASP A 2 3.27 16.72 -2.46
N PRO A 3 4.33 17.46 -2.08
CA PRO A 3 4.65 17.73 -0.67
C PRO A 3 3.46 18.22 0.17
N ALA A 4 2.55 19.01 -0.39
CA ALA A 4 1.35 19.50 0.30
C ALA A 4 0.36 18.37 0.65
N MET A 5 0.47 17.22 -0.01
CA MET A 5 -0.34 16.02 0.23
C MET A 5 0.26 15.09 1.29
N LYS A 6 1.39 15.44 1.92
CA LYS A 6 2.02 14.67 3.00
C LYS A 6 1.45 15.04 4.37
N THR A 7 0.16 14.80 4.54
CA THR A 7 -0.60 15.12 5.77
C THR A 7 -0.71 13.92 6.70
N GLU A 8 -0.99 14.15 7.97
CA GLU A 8 -1.05 13.09 8.99
C GLU A 8 -2.14 12.04 8.71
N ASP A 9 -3.28 12.42 8.14
CA ASP A 9 -4.38 11.51 7.77
C ASP A 9 -3.99 10.48 6.67
N ARG A 10 -2.90 10.76 5.96
CA ARG A 10 -2.37 9.90 4.89
C ARG A 10 -1.22 9.02 5.36
N LEU A 11 -0.76 9.18 6.60
CA LEU A 11 0.27 8.33 7.16
C LEU A 11 -0.23 6.90 7.36
N ILE A 12 0.68 5.95 7.15
CA ILE A 12 0.46 4.54 7.47
C ILE A 12 1.13 4.23 8.80
N ASP A 13 0.30 3.91 9.79
CA ASP A 13 0.79 3.48 11.10
C ASP A 13 1.48 2.10 11.05
N GLY A 14 2.46 1.91 11.93
CA GLY A 14 3.19 0.65 12.05
C GLY A 14 4.35 0.48 11.05
N CYS A 15 4.62 1.49 10.21
CA CYS A 15 5.87 1.58 9.48
C CYS A 15 6.92 2.32 10.33
N GLN A 16 8.17 1.83 10.35
CA GLN A 16 9.27 2.56 11.01
C GLN A 16 9.61 3.86 10.27
N SER A 17 9.60 3.79 8.93
CA SER A 17 9.73 4.94 8.03
C SER A 17 8.35 5.55 7.77
N GLN A 18 8.26 6.86 7.59
CA GLN A 18 7.01 7.50 7.22
C GLN A 18 6.59 7.08 5.81
N VAL A 19 5.32 6.73 5.66
CA VAL A 19 4.71 6.41 4.36
C VAL A 19 3.41 7.19 4.25
N TRP A 20 3.29 8.03 3.23
CA TRP A 20 2.06 8.73 2.90
C TRP A 20 1.40 8.04 1.73
N LEU A 21 0.16 7.59 1.90
CA LEU A 21 -0.63 6.92 0.88
C LEU A 21 -1.89 7.73 0.58
N ALA A 22 -2.09 8.05 -0.68
CA ALA A 22 -3.33 8.59 -1.20
C ALA A 22 -3.99 7.55 -2.11
N ALA A 23 -5.31 7.49 -2.07
CA ALA A 23 -6.12 6.61 -2.89
C ALA A 23 -7.34 7.38 -3.40
N HIS A 24 -7.77 7.08 -4.62
CA HIS A 24 -9.00 7.60 -5.19
C HIS A 24 -9.71 6.53 -6.02
N LEU A 25 -11.04 6.63 -6.10
CA LEU A 25 -11.88 5.79 -6.94
C LEU A 25 -12.21 6.57 -8.23
N SER A 26 -11.92 5.97 -9.39
CA SER A 26 -12.29 6.50 -10.72
C SER A 26 -12.80 5.34 -11.56
N ASP A 27 -13.96 5.52 -12.21
CA ASP A 27 -14.53 4.52 -13.13
C ASP A 27 -14.66 3.12 -12.50
N GLY A 28 -15.06 3.07 -11.23
CA GLY A 28 -15.20 1.82 -10.45
C GLY A 28 -13.87 1.16 -10.05
N LYS A 29 -12.73 1.80 -10.29
CA LYS A 29 -11.39 1.30 -10.01
C LYS A 29 -10.64 2.18 -9.03
N VAL A 30 -9.84 1.57 -8.17
CA VAL A 30 -9.03 2.29 -7.19
C VAL A 30 -7.63 2.55 -7.76
N PHE A 31 -7.12 3.75 -7.54
CA PHE A 31 -5.78 4.16 -7.93
C PHE A 31 -5.03 4.71 -6.72
N TYR A 32 -3.81 4.20 -6.52
CA TYR A 32 -2.97 4.57 -5.39
C TYR A 32 -1.78 5.40 -5.82
N THR A 33 -1.40 6.36 -4.97
CA THR A 33 -0.10 7.04 -5.04
C THR A 33 0.49 7.11 -3.66
N ALA A 34 1.81 6.99 -3.55
CA ALA A 34 2.49 7.03 -2.26
C ALA A 34 3.88 7.62 -2.35
N ASP A 35 4.40 8.01 -1.21
CA ASP A 35 5.81 8.35 -1.02
C ASP A 35 6.26 7.92 0.38
N SER A 36 7.57 7.80 0.57
CA SER A 36 8.18 7.50 1.87
C SER A 36 9.50 8.25 2.02
N ASP A 37 9.89 8.54 3.25
CA ASP A 37 11.21 9.10 3.59
C ASP A 37 12.36 8.07 3.39
N ALA A 38 12.05 6.77 3.37
CA ALA A 38 13.04 5.70 3.21
C ALA A 38 13.03 5.08 1.79
N ILE A 39 14.23 4.86 1.24
CA ILE A 39 14.39 4.35 -0.14
C ILE A 39 13.84 2.93 -0.35
N ILE A 40 14.08 2.01 0.59
CA ILE A 40 13.59 0.64 0.50
C ILE A 40 12.06 0.61 0.63
N THR A 41 11.51 1.37 1.57
CA THR A 41 10.06 1.48 1.76
C THR A 41 9.37 2.10 0.55
N ARG A 42 9.97 3.12 -0.10
CA ARG A 42 9.50 3.63 -1.41
C ARG A 42 9.44 2.52 -2.47
N GLY A 43 10.45 1.66 -2.54
CA GLY A 43 10.45 0.52 -3.46
C GLY A 43 9.30 -0.46 -3.17
N MET A 44 9.10 -0.80 -1.90
CA MET A 44 8.04 -1.71 -1.46
C MET A 44 6.64 -1.17 -1.77
N VAL A 45 6.35 0.08 -1.40
CA VAL A 45 5.03 0.68 -1.68
C VAL A 45 4.82 0.87 -3.18
N SER A 46 5.87 1.17 -3.95
CA SER A 46 5.77 1.24 -5.41
C SER A 46 5.40 -0.09 -6.04
N LEU A 47 5.87 -1.22 -5.50
CA LEU A 47 5.46 -2.55 -5.96
C LEU A 47 3.98 -2.78 -5.67
N LEU A 48 3.52 -2.48 -4.45
CA LEU A 48 2.12 -2.63 -4.08
C LEU A 48 1.18 -1.73 -4.91
N ILE A 49 1.59 -0.50 -5.19
CA ILE A 49 0.84 0.41 -6.08
C ILE A 49 0.63 -0.22 -7.45
N ARG A 50 1.67 -0.85 -8.03
CA ARG A 50 1.58 -1.53 -9.33
C ARG A 50 0.68 -2.76 -9.29
N VAL A 51 0.62 -3.46 -8.16
CA VAL A 51 -0.22 -4.65 -7.97
C VAL A 51 -1.70 -4.28 -7.80
N PHE A 52 -2.01 -3.18 -7.11
CA PHE A 52 -3.39 -2.86 -6.73
C PHE A 52 -4.07 -1.75 -7.54
N SER A 53 -3.33 -0.85 -8.18
CA SER A 53 -3.96 0.25 -8.91
C SER A 53 -4.63 -0.24 -10.19
N GLY A 54 -5.80 0.31 -10.51
CA GLY A 54 -6.58 -0.06 -11.70
C GLY A 54 -7.49 -1.27 -11.51
N HIS A 55 -7.60 -1.77 -10.28
CA HIS A 55 -8.49 -2.85 -9.87
C HIS A 55 -9.73 -2.33 -9.15
N THR A 56 -10.80 -3.12 -9.13
CA THR A 56 -12.02 -2.78 -8.40
C THR A 56 -11.82 -2.90 -6.88
N PRO A 57 -12.65 -2.23 -6.07
CA PRO A 57 -12.63 -2.41 -4.62
C PRO A 57 -12.72 -3.87 -4.16
N ASP A 58 -13.57 -4.68 -4.83
CA ASP A 58 -13.74 -6.10 -4.52
C ASP A 58 -12.48 -6.92 -4.82
N GLU A 59 -11.90 -6.73 -6.02
CA GLU A 59 -10.65 -7.38 -6.41
C GLU A 59 -9.52 -7.10 -5.40
N ILE A 60 -9.38 -5.85 -4.95
CA ILE A 60 -8.32 -5.47 -4.00
C ILE A 60 -8.60 -6.03 -2.60
N ALA A 61 -9.85 -5.95 -2.13
CA ALA A 61 -10.24 -6.43 -0.81
C ALA A 61 -9.99 -7.94 -0.65
N ASN A 62 -10.31 -8.70 -1.70
CA ASN A 62 -10.22 -10.15 -1.75
C ASN A 62 -8.89 -10.68 -2.33
N ALA A 63 -7.99 -9.80 -2.78
CA ALA A 63 -6.71 -10.21 -3.36
C ALA A 63 -5.87 -11.02 -2.37
N GLU A 64 -5.63 -12.29 -2.69
CA GLU A 64 -4.64 -13.11 -1.99
C GLU A 64 -3.24 -12.75 -2.46
N LEU A 65 -2.43 -12.19 -1.55
CA LEU A 65 -1.08 -11.70 -1.88
C LEU A 65 -0.02 -12.81 -1.83
N TYR A 66 -0.33 -13.99 -2.35
CA TYR A 66 0.60 -15.12 -2.45
C TYR A 66 1.90 -14.73 -3.16
N MET A 67 1.87 -13.68 -4.00
CA MET A 67 3.04 -13.17 -4.72
C MET A 67 4.11 -12.67 -3.74
N VAL A 68 3.73 -12.04 -2.63
CA VAL A 68 4.66 -11.47 -1.65
C VAL A 68 5.53 -12.59 -1.05
N ASP A 69 4.93 -13.73 -0.75
CA ASP A 69 5.65 -14.89 -0.23
C ASP A 69 6.38 -15.66 -1.34
N ARG A 70 5.76 -15.83 -2.52
CA ARG A 70 6.36 -16.57 -3.64
C ARG A 70 7.63 -15.94 -4.21
N ILE A 71 7.72 -14.61 -4.23
CA ILE A 71 8.95 -13.93 -4.65
C ILE A 71 9.98 -13.80 -3.51
N GLY A 72 9.68 -14.36 -2.33
CA GLY A 72 10.55 -14.30 -1.15
C GLY A 72 10.71 -12.89 -0.58
N LEU A 73 9.81 -11.95 -0.89
CA LEU A 73 9.97 -10.54 -0.52
C LEU A 73 10.05 -10.40 1.00
N THR A 74 9.20 -11.11 1.74
CA THR A 74 9.20 -11.13 3.21
C THR A 74 10.46 -11.76 3.81
N SER A 75 11.05 -12.76 3.14
CA SER A 75 12.26 -13.47 3.60
C SER A 75 13.54 -12.63 3.48
N HIS A 76 13.54 -11.61 2.62
CA HIS A 76 14.68 -10.69 2.44
C HIS A 76 14.55 -9.39 3.26
N LEU A 77 13.46 -9.24 4.01
CA LEU A 77 13.19 -8.06 4.82
C LEU A 77 13.44 -8.37 6.30
N SER A 78 13.99 -7.39 7.02
CA SER A 78 14.03 -7.47 8.48
C SER A 78 12.60 -7.52 9.04
N PRO A 79 12.38 -8.07 10.24
CA PRO A 79 11.04 -8.16 10.83
C PRO A 79 10.27 -6.83 10.81
N THR A 80 10.96 -5.72 11.12
CA THR A 80 10.37 -4.38 11.10
C THR A 80 9.88 -3.97 9.71
N ARG A 81 10.64 -4.30 8.65
CA ARG A 81 10.25 -3.97 7.27
C ARG A 81 9.12 -4.87 6.78
N SER A 82 9.13 -6.15 7.14
CA SER A 82 8.03 -7.07 6.84
C SER A 82 6.72 -6.61 7.50
N ASN A 83 6.77 -6.12 8.75
CA ASN A 83 5.61 -5.53 9.41
C ASN A 83 5.12 -4.27 8.69
N GLY A 84 6.04 -3.39 8.26
CA GLY A 84 5.70 -2.24 7.43
C GLY A 84 5.00 -2.63 6.13
N LEU A 85 5.46 -3.69 5.45
CA LEU A 85 4.80 -4.23 4.26
C LEU A 85 3.34 -4.62 4.54
N LEU A 86 3.12 -5.36 5.63
CA LEU A 86 1.79 -5.80 6.04
C LEU A 86 0.88 -4.62 6.42
N SER A 87 1.41 -3.59 7.08
CA SER A 87 0.68 -2.35 7.36
C SER A 87 0.25 -1.64 6.08
N MET A 88 1.12 -1.55 5.07
CA MET A 88 0.80 -0.93 3.78
C MET A 88 -0.31 -1.69 3.06
N ILE A 89 -0.19 -3.02 2.98
CA ILE A 89 -1.21 -3.91 2.42
C ILE A 89 -2.54 -3.71 3.12
N LYS A 90 -2.53 -3.71 4.46
CA LYS A 90 -3.73 -3.54 5.28
C LYS A 90 -4.41 -2.21 4.97
N ARG A 91 -3.67 -1.10 4.93
CA ARG A 91 -4.22 0.23 4.63
C ARG A 91 -4.89 0.28 3.26
N MET A 92 -4.23 -0.26 2.22
CA MET A 92 -4.77 -0.31 0.86
C MET A 92 -6.06 -1.14 0.80
N LYS A 93 -6.05 -2.34 1.40
CA LYS A 93 -7.26 -3.17 1.48
C LYS A 93 -8.38 -2.52 2.29
N THR A 94 -8.08 -1.80 3.37
CA THR A 94 -9.08 -1.08 4.15
C THR A 94 -9.74 0.02 3.33
N TYR A 95 -8.98 0.78 2.53
CA TYR A 95 -9.55 1.77 1.62
C TYR A 95 -10.51 1.13 0.61
N ALA A 96 -10.10 0.01 -0.01
CA ALA A 96 -10.93 -0.74 -0.93
C ALA A 96 -12.22 -1.25 -0.25
N LYS A 97 -12.12 -1.84 0.96
CA LYS A 97 -13.27 -2.31 1.73
C LYS A 97 -14.29 -1.22 2.04
N ALA A 98 -13.85 0.01 2.29
CA ALA A 98 -14.73 1.14 2.54
C ALA A 98 -15.55 1.58 1.30
N HIS A 99 -15.19 1.10 0.11
CA HIS A 99 -15.84 1.38 -1.17
C HIS A 99 -16.47 0.12 -1.79
N LEU A 100 -16.69 -0.93 -0.99
CA LEU A 100 -17.55 -2.04 -1.40
C LEU A 100 -19.00 -1.56 -1.34
N THR A 101 -19.72 -1.71 -2.45
CA THR A 101 -21.17 -1.50 -2.57
C THR A 101 -21.93 -2.79 -2.31
#